data_AF-A0A7S0QUM7-F1
#
_entry.id   AF-A0A7S0QUM7-F1
#
_cell.length_a   1.000
_cell.length_b   1.000
_cell.length_c   1.000
_cell.angle_alpha   90.00
_cell.angle_beta   90.00
_cell.angle_gamma   90.00
#
_symmetry.space_group_name_H-M   'P 1'
#
loop_
_entity.id
_entity.type
_entity.pdbx_description
1 polymer ?
#
loop_
_entity_poly.entity_id
_entity_poly.type
_entity_poly.pdbx_seq_one_letter_code
_entity_poly.pdbx_strand_id
1 'polypeptide(L)'
;AEVLNNVALTQELFPNLVLAYAELDQVEGLDVDRDDFDKFRTRGMIAHILDEIWRKPECVASAVRLAEGEGGRELLGPFMAAVLGDLLHNLQDALDRLSSIRGLQDLMQNTAEWESMPINARDENRRFLASQENAASGFMRLALTTLSLLNMLAGVKELCRFFGEEPAVGRAAYACVHFLEELLGPNRTSLKVEDPEKYGFDPKALLLSVIQFMLQVGAHIPSFAEAVSREPDFSADVLGRASAVMERHAVGAGGE
;
A
#
# COMPACT_ATOMS: atom_id res chain seq x y z
N ALA A 1 -18.01 0.56 -21.60
CA ALA A 1 -17.24 1.35 -22.59
C ALA A 1 -17.86 2.73 -22.84
N GLU A 2 -19.17 2.82 -23.12
CA GLU A 2 -19.84 4.12 -23.39
C GLU A 2 -19.78 5.14 -22.23
N VAL A 3 -19.95 4.70 -20.98
CA VAL A 3 -19.91 5.60 -19.80
C VAL A 3 -18.55 6.30 -19.64
N LEU A 4 -17.45 5.58 -19.87
CA LEU A 4 -16.07 6.09 -19.77
C LEU A 4 -15.63 6.92 -20.99
N ASN A 5 -16.45 7.01 -22.03
CA ASN A 5 -16.20 7.87 -23.20
C ASN A 5 -16.93 9.21 -23.08
N ASN A 6 -17.71 9.42 -22.03
CA ASN A 6 -18.35 10.69 -21.76
C ASN A 6 -17.38 11.60 -20.98
N VAL A 7 -16.95 12.69 -21.63
CA VAL A 7 -15.98 13.65 -21.09
C VAL A 7 -16.50 14.33 -19.82
N ALA A 8 -17.77 14.72 -19.78
CA ALA A 8 -18.35 15.39 -18.61
C ALA A 8 -18.37 14.46 -17.38
N LEU A 9 -18.71 13.19 -17.59
CA LEU A 9 -18.63 12.16 -16.53
C LEU A 9 -17.19 11.95 -16.05
N THR A 10 -16.23 11.89 -16.96
CA THR A 10 -14.81 11.68 -16.60
C THR A 10 -14.22 12.87 -15.83
N GLN A 11 -14.71 14.08 -16.10
CA GLN A 11 -14.31 15.28 -15.36
C GLN A 11 -14.87 15.30 -13.92
N GLU A 12 -16.10 14.85 -13.70
CA GLU A 12 -16.71 14.85 -12.36
C GLU A 12 -16.33 13.62 -11.53
N LEU A 13 -15.94 12.51 -12.16
CA LEU A 13 -15.76 11.25 -11.46
C LEU A 13 -14.60 11.26 -10.47
N PHE A 14 -13.46 11.87 -10.82
CA PHE A 14 -12.29 11.91 -9.92
C PHE A 14 -12.60 12.65 -8.61
N PRO A 15 -13.08 13.92 -8.61
CA PRO A 15 -13.42 14.61 -7.36
C PRO A 15 -14.44 13.86 -6.50
N ASN A 16 -15.46 13.25 -7.11
CA ASN A 16 -16.49 12.52 -6.38
C ASN A 16 -15.96 11.22 -5.76
N LEU A 17 -15.05 10.50 -6.44
CA LEU A 17 -14.42 9.30 -5.89
C LEU A 17 -13.44 9.64 -4.76
N VAL A 18 -12.68 10.73 -4.89
CA VAL A 18 -11.81 11.26 -3.83
C VAL A 18 -12.63 11.62 -2.59
N LEU A 19 -13.74 12.33 -2.78
CA LEU A 19 -14.67 12.68 -1.70
C LEU A 19 -15.21 11.42 -1.03
N ALA A 20 -15.75 10.49 -1.81
CA ALA A 20 -16.26 9.23 -1.29
C ALA A 20 -15.19 8.50 -0.47
N TYR A 21 -13.95 8.38 -0.97
CA TYR A 21 -12.86 7.72 -0.27
C TYR A 21 -12.54 8.36 1.09
N ALA A 22 -12.42 9.69 1.12
CA ALA A 22 -12.08 10.44 2.33
C ALA A 22 -13.20 10.36 3.39
N GLU A 23 -14.46 10.44 2.96
CA GLU A 23 -15.63 10.46 3.83
C GLU A 23 -15.98 9.09 4.45
N LEU A 24 -15.41 7.99 3.94
CA LEU A 24 -15.67 6.65 4.51
C LEU A 24 -15.25 6.51 5.98
N ASP A 25 -14.28 7.30 6.46
CA ASP A 25 -13.94 7.30 7.89
C ASP A 25 -15.04 7.94 8.76
N GLN A 26 -15.95 8.76 8.21
CA GLN A 26 -17.11 9.29 8.95
C GLN A 26 -18.21 8.26 9.17
N VAL A 27 -18.19 7.16 8.41
CA VAL A 27 -19.16 6.06 8.52
C VAL A 27 -18.76 5.08 9.63
N GLU A 28 -17.46 5.04 10.00
CA GLU A 28 -17.00 4.27 11.15
C GLU A 28 -17.47 4.86 12.48
N GLY A 29 -18.26 4.10 13.23
CA GLY A 29 -18.76 4.50 14.56
C GLY A 29 -20.24 4.84 14.62
N LEU A 30 -20.96 4.74 13.49
CA LEU A 30 -22.43 4.69 13.50
C LEU A 30 -22.87 3.27 13.88
N ASP A 31 -23.62 3.16 14.97
CA ASP A 31 -23.96 1.94 15.72
C ASP A 31 -24.86 0.94 14.97
N VAL A 32 -24.91 0.99 13.63
CA VAL A 32 -25.86 0.24 12.80
C VAL A 32 -25.19 -0.79 11.88
N ASP A 33 -23.90 -0.64 11.54
CA ASP A 33 -23.24 -1.49 10.53
C ASP A 33 -21.85 -2.04 10.96
N ARG A 34 -21.62 -2.22 12.27
CA ARG A 34 -20.30 -2.59 12.82
C ARG A 34 -19.72 -3.89 12.25
N ASP A 35 -20.56 -4.79 11.74
CA ASP A 35 -20.15 -6.13 11.26
C ASP A 35 -20.26 -6.32 9.73
N ASP A 36 -20.89 -5.40 8.98
CA ASP A 36 -21.15 -5.59 7.53
C ASP A 36 -20.46 -4.57 6.62
N PHE A 37 -20.04 -3.39 7.13
CA PHE A 37 -19.36 -2.40 6.31
C PHE A 37 -17.83 -2.52 6.38
N ASP A 38 -17.23 -3.09 5.34
CA ASP A 38 -15.78 -3.13 5.15
C ASP A 38 -15.29 -1.88 4.39
N LYS A 39 -14.78 -0.90 5.15
CA LYS A 39 -14.27 0.35 4.57
C LYS A 39 -13.06 0.11 3.67
N PHE A 40 -12.15 -0.81 4.02
CA PHE A 40 -10.90 -1.02 3.27
C PHE A 40 -11.20 -1.69 1.93
N ARG A 41 -12.15 -2.62 1.90
CA ARG A 41 -12.66 -3.19 0.65
C ARG A 41 -13.32 -2.15 -0.23
N THR A 42 -14.15 -1.27 0.35
CA THR A 42 -14.82 -0.20 -0.39
C THR A 42 -13.80 0.81 -0.96
N ARG A 43 -12.82 1.22 -0.15
CA ARG A 43 -11.69 2.06 -0.58
C ARG A 43 -10.85 1.39 -1.65
N GLY A 44 -10.59 0.08 -1.53
CA GLY A 44 -9.92 -0.71 -2.57
C GLY A 44 -10.68 -0.73 -3.90
N MET A 45 -12.02 -0.81 -3.86
CA MET A 45 -12.84 -0.68 -5.06
C MET A 45 -12.74 0.71 -5.69
N ILE A 46 -12.79 1.78 -4.87
CA ILE A 46 -12.60 3.15 -5.35
C ILE A 46 -11.21 3.33 -5.98
N ALA A 47 -10.16 2.85 -5.32
CA ALA A 47 -8.78 2.91 -5.80
C ALA A 47 -8.63 2.20 -7.15
N HIS A 48 -9.27 1.03 -7.32
CA HIS A 48 -9.25 0.32 -8.60
C HIS A 48 -10.00 1.09 -9.71
N ILE A 49 -11.13 1.73 -9.40
CA ILE A 49 -11.83 2.59 -10.37
C ILE A 49 -10.95 3.76 -10.76
N LEU A 50 -10.32 4.43 -9.78
CA LEU A 50 -9.39 5.53 -10.01
C LEU A 50 -8.24 5.12 -10.94
N ASP A 51 -7.65 3.95 -10.72
CA ASP A 51 -6.59 3.39 -11.58
C ASP A 51 -7.02 3.17 -13.03
N GLU A 52 -8.21 2.63 -13.24
CA GLU A 52 -8.74 2.40 -14.58
C GLU A 52 -9.06 3.71 -15.33
N ILE A 53 -9.64 4.69 -14.64
CA ILE A 53 -9.99 5.98 -15.27
C ILE A 53 -8.79 6.91 -15.45
N TRP A 54 -7.72 6.73 -14.68
CA TRP A 54 -6.51 7.55 -14.76
C TRP A 54 -5.84 7.49 -16.14
N ARG A 55 -6.06 6.41 -16.90
CA ARG A 55 -5.59 6.27 -18.29
C ARG A 55 -6.20 7.32 -19.24
N LYS A 56 -7.24 8.05 -18.82
CA LYS A 56 -7.89 9.11 -19.58
C LYS A 56 -7.27 10.47 -19.26
N PRO A 57 -6.72 11.20 -20.25
CA PRO A 57 -6.17 12.54 -20.02
C PRO A 57 -7.15 13.51 -19.36
N GLU A 58 -8.46 13.34 -19.61
CA GLU A 58 -9.52 14.14 -19.02
C GLU A 58 -9.63 13.95 -17.50
N CYS A 59 -9.36 12.74 -17.00
CA CYS A 59 -9.34 12.43 -15.57
C CYS A 59 -8.14 13.10 -14.90
N VAL A 60 -6.94 12.97 -15.48
CA VAL A 60 -5.72 13.63 -15.00
C VAL A 60 -5.91 15.16 -14.98
N ALA A 61 -6.45 15.73 -16.06
CA ALA A 61 -6.75 17.15 -16.12
C ALA A 61 -7.78 17.58 -15.07
N SER A 62 -8.74 16.71 -14.72
CA SER A 62 -9.67 16.97 -13.62
C SER A 62 -8.99 16.98 -12.26
N ALA A 63 -8.12 15.98 -12.01
CA ALA A 63 -7.35 15.92 -10.78
C ALA A 63 -6.45 17.15 -10.59
N VAL A 64 -5.81 17.62 -11.66
CA VAL A 64 -5.02 18.87 -11.65
C VAL A 64 -5.90 20.09 -11.38
N ARG A 65 -7.05 20.23 -12.07
CA ARG A 65 -7.98 21.34 -11.80
C ARG A 65 -8.49 21.35 -10.37
N LEU A 66 -8.80 20.17 -9.82
CA LEU A 66 -9.19 20.05 -8.42
C LEU A 66 -8.04 20.49 -7.51
N ALA A 67 -6.82 20.02 -7.78
CA ALA A 67 -5.65 20.39 -7.00
C ALA A 67 -5.42 21.90 -6.98
N GLU A 68 -5.55 22.58 -8.11
CA GLU A 68 -5.32 24.02 -8.28
C GLU A 68 -6.50 24.89 -7.82
N GLY A 69 -7.71 24.35 -7.78
CA GLY A 69 -8.95 25.06 -7.48
C GLY A 69 -9.19 25.35 -6.00
N GLU A 70 -10.15 26.24 -5.74
CA GLU A 70 -10.69 26.48 -4.40
C GLU A 70 -11.38 25.20 -3.88
N GLY A 71 -11.12 24.80 -2.62
CA GLY A 71 -11.66 23.56 -2.05
C GLY A 71 -10.80 22.31 -2.31
N GLY A 72 -9.80 22.39 -3.20
CA GLY A 72 -8.94 21.27 -3.55
C GLY A 72 -8.15 20.72 -2.36
N ARG A 73 -7.70 21.61 -1.48
CA ARG A 73 -6.91 21.26 -0.30
C ARG A 73 -7.74 20.53 0.75
N GLU A 74 -8.95 21.02 0.99
CA GLU A 74 -9.93 20.46 1.93
C GLU A 74 -10.32 19.04 1.54
N LEU A 75 -10.29 18.73 0.23
CA LEU A 75 -10.60 17.42 -0.29
C LEU A 75 -9.38 16.49 -0.37
N LEU A 76 -8.28 16.98 -0.98
CA LEU A 76 -7.10 16.15 -1.27
C LEU A 76 -6.25 15.91 -0.03
N GLY A 77 -6.14 16.83 0.92
CA GLY A 77 -5.37 16.62 2.15
C GLY A 77 -5.85 15.41 2.95
N PRO A 78 -7.13 15.36 3.38
CA PRO A 78 -7.71 14.20 4.07
C PRO A 78 -7.65 12.93 3.24
N PHE A 79 -7.88 13.02 1.92
CA PHE A 79 -7.75 11.87 1.02
C PHE A 79 -6.33 11.29 1.02
N MET A 80 -5.29 12.10 0.83
CA MET A 80 -3.89 11.62 0.86
C MET A 80 -3.56 10.97 2.21
N ALA A 81 -3.99 11.59 3.30
CA ALA A 81 -3.79 11.04 4.64
C ALA A 81 -4.52 9.69 4.82
N ALA A 82 -5.74 9.55 4.29
CA ALA A 82 -6.51 8.31 4.33
C ALA A 82 -5.87 7.19 3.49
N VAL A 83 -5.45 7.48 2.25
CA VAL A 83 -4.77 6.51 1.37
C VAL A 83 -3.46 6.01 2.02
N LEU A 84 -2.68 6.90 2.65
CA LEU A 84 -1.48 6.51 3.39
C LEU A 84 -1.81 5.65 4.62
N GLY A 85 -2.87 5.98 5.35
CA GLY A 85 -3.33 5.18 6.49
C GLY A 85 -3.76 3.78 6.08
N ASP A 86 -4.46 3.67 4.95
CA ASP A 86 -4.84 2.38 4.37
C ASP A 86 -3.63 1.58 3.92
N LEU A 87 -2.61 2.20 3.30
CA LEU A 87 -1.38 1.48 2.93
C LEU A 87 -0.71 0.90 4.17
N LEU A 88 -0.56 1.73 5.22
CA LEU A 88 0.04 1.32 6.49
C LEU A 88 -0.70 0.12 7.08
N HIS A 89 -2.03 0.20 7.20
CA HIS A 89 -2.83 -0.88 7.74
C HIS A 89 -2.77 -2.15 6.87
N ASN A 90 -3.10 -2.04 5.58
CA ASN A 90 -3.24 -3.20 4.71
C ASN A 90 -1.91 -3.92 4.50
N LEU A 91 -0.82 -3.17 4.29
CA LEU A 91 0.47 -3.79 4.05
C LEU A 91 1.04 -4.40 5.33
N GLN A 92 0.90 -3.72 6.49
CA GLN A 92 1.33 -4.30 7.76
C GLN A 92 0.60 -5.62 8.05
N ASP A 93 -0.73 -5.62 7.96
CA ASP A 93 -1.53 -6.82 8.17
C ASP A 93 -1.14 -7.94 7.19
N ALA A 94 -0.82 -7.61 5.93
CA ALA A 94 -0.35 -8.62 4.99
C ALA A 94 1.00 -9.22 5.39
N LEU A 95 1.99 -8.40 5.78
CA LEU A 95 3.33 -8.85 6.16
C LEU A 95 3.34 -9.64 7.48
N ASP A 96 2.54 -9.24 8.46
CA ASP A 96 2.39 -9.97 9.72
C ASP A 96 1.80 -11.36 9.50
N ARG A 97 0.82 -11.46 8.60
CA ARG A 97 0.21 -12.74 8.22
C ARG A 97 1.18 -13.63 7.47
N LEU A 98 2.01 -13.07 6.58
CA LEU A 98 3.09 -13.81 5.92
C LEU A 98 4.10 -14.35 6.95
N SER A 99 4.48 -13.54 7.94
CA SER A 99 5.35 -13.99 9.04
C SER A 99 4.71 -15.13 9.86
N SER A 100 3.40 -15.06 10.11
CA SER A 100 2.64 -16.12 10.79
C SER A 100 2.58 -17.41 9.95
N ILE A 101 2.30 -17.28 8.64
CA ILE A 101 2.31 -18.38 7.68
C ILE A 101 3.69 -19.06 7.67
N ARG A 102 4.77 -18.28 7.63
CA ARG A 102 6.14 -18.81 7.67
C ARG A 102 6.38 -19.64 8.93
N GLY A 103 5.98 -19.14 10.10
CA GLY A 103 6.11 -19.89 11.35
C GLY A 103 5.35 -21.22 11.36
N LEU A 104 4.14 -21.24 10.78
CA LEU A 104 3.34 -22.47 10.65
C LEU A 104 3.95 -23.44 9.64
N GLN A 105 4.48 -22.94 8.52
CA GLN A 105 5.20 -23.75 7.52
C GLN A 105 6.43 -24.40 8.15
N ASP A 106 7.25 -23.64 8.89
CA ASP A 106 8.42 -24.16 9.60
C ASP A 106 8.06 -25.24 10.63
N LEU A 107 7.00 -25.02 11.42
CA LEU A 107 6.48 -26.00 12.38
C LEU A 107 6.05 -27.29 11.68
N MET A 108 5.34 -27.18 10.55
CA MET A 108 4.85 -28.34 9.79
C MET A 108 5.98 -29.09 9.07
N GLN A 109 7.04 -28.41 8.65
CA GLN A 109 8.24 -29.01 8.06
C GLN A 109 9.08 -29.77 9.10
N ASN A 110 9.09 -29.33 10.36
CA ASN A 110 9.73 -30.07 11.45
C ASN A 110 8.91 -31.32 11.82
N THR A 111 9.06 -32.39 11.03
CA THR A 111 8.24 -33.61 11.15
C THR A 111 8.28 -34.21 12.57
N ALA A 112 9.43 -34.17 13.25
CA ALA A 112 9.56 -34.70 14.60
C ALA A 112 8.69 -33.92 15.61
N GLU A 113 8.74 -32.59 15.55
CA GLU A 113 7.91 -31.73 16.40
C GLU A 113 6.44 -31.84 16.01
N TRP A 114 6.12 -31.74 14.72
CA TRP A 114 4.76 -31.82 14.20
C TRP A 114 4.06 -33.13 14.54
N GLU A 115 4.71 -34.28 14.34
CA GLU A 115 4.13 -35.59 14.63
C GLU A 115 3.99 -35.88 16.12
N SER A 116 4.77 -35.20 16.97
CA SER A 116 4.61 -35.26 18.42
C SER A 116 3.35 -34.54 18.91
N MET A 117 2.78 -33.64 18.10
CA MET A 117 1.57 -32.89 18.45
C MET A 117 0.31 -33.77 18.38
N PRO A 118 -0.64 -33.58 19.32
CA PRO A 118 -1.98 -34.18 19.23
C PRO A 118 -2.66 -33.89 17.88
N ILE A 119 -3.48 -34.84 17.41
CA ILE A 119 -4.17 -34.73 16.11
C ILE A 119 -5.04 -33.47 16.02
N ASN A 120 -5.77 -33.14 17.09
CA ASN A 120 -6.60 -31.93 17.15
C ASN A 120 -5.78 -30.64 17.01
N ALA A 121 -4.62 -30.55 17.67
CA ALA A 121 -3.73 -29.40 17.57
C ALA A 121 -3.18 -29.23 16.15
N ARG A 122 -2.86 -30.34 15.46
CA ARG A 122 -2.46 -30.30 14.05
C ARG A 122 -3.58 -29.83 13.13
N ASP A 123 -4.82 -30.27 13.37
CA ASP A 123 -5.97 -29.84 12.58
C ASP A 123 -6.31 -28.35 12.81
N GLU A 124 -6.18 -27.86 14.04
CA GLU A 124 -6.31 -26.44 14.37
C GLU A 124 -5.25 -25.59 13.66
N ASN A 125 -3.98 -26.01 13.70
CA ASN A 125 -2.90 -25.32 12.99
C ASN A 125 -3.13 -25.28 11.47
N ARG A 126 -3.64 -26.36 10.86
CA ARG A 126 -4.00 -26.38 9.43
C ARG A 126 -5.12 -25.39 9.09
N ARG A 127 -6.15 -25.32 9.94
CA ARG A 127 -7.26 -24.37 9.76
C ARG A 127 -6.79 -22.93 9.94
N PHE A 128 -5.94 -22.69 10.94
CA PHE A 128 -5.36 -21.38 11.18
C PHE A 128 -4.46 -20.96 10.01
N LEU A 129 -3.60 -21.85 9.51
CA LEU A 129 -2.81 -21.62 8.30
C LEU A 129 -3.71 -21.20 7.14
N ALA A 130 -4.73 -22.00 6.78
CA ALA A 130 -5.64 -21.67 5.69
C ALA A 130 -6.34 -20.31 5.87
N SER A 131 -6.67 -19.94 7.11
CA SER A 131 -7.24 -18.62 7.42
C SER A 131 -6.22 -17.49 7.21
N GLN A 132 -4.98 -17.67 7.66
CA GLN A 132 -3.92 -16.69 7.46
C GLN A 132 -3.59 -16.51 5.98
N GLU A 133 -3.52 -17.61 5.23
CA GLU A 133 -3.26 -17.59 3.79
C GLU A 133 -4.31 -16.79 3.03
N ASN A 134 -5.59 -17.06 3.28
CA ASN A 134 -6.68 -16.33 2.62
C ASN A 134 -6.65 -14.83 2.96
N ALA A 135 -6.40 -14.50 4.23
CA ALA A 135 -6.35 -13.11 4.68
C ALA A 135 -5.12 -12.37 4.11
N ALA A 136 -3.94 -13.02 4.09
CA ALA A 136 -2.72 -12.46 3.53
C ALA A 136 -2.91 -12.05 2.05
N SER A 137 -3.50 -12.93 1.23
CA SER A 137 -3.79 -12.60 -0.18
C SER A 137 -4.76 -11.41 -0.32
N GLY A 138 -5.77 -11.33 0.55
CA GLY A 138 -6.75 -10.24 0.55
C GLY A 138 -6.12 -8.89 0.86
N PHE A 139 -5.40 -8.80 1.98
CA PHE A 139 -4.71 -7.59 2.42
C PHE A 139 -3.59 -7.18 1.47
N MET A 140 -2.80 -8.14 0.96
CA MET A 140 -1.74 -7.85 -0.01
C MET A 140 -2.31 -7.22 -1.28
N ARG A 141 -3.44 -7.73 -1.80
CA ARG A 141 -4.10 -7.13 -2.97
C ARG A 141 -4.55 -5.69 -2.70
N LEU A 142 -5.12 -5.42 -1.53
CA LEU A 142 -5.51 -4.06 -1.14
C LEU A 142 -4.28 -3.16 -1.06
N ALA A 143 -3.23 -3.59 -0.35
CA ALA A 143 -1.98 -2.87 -0.21
C ALA A 143 -1.33 -2.50 -1.56
N LEU A 144 -1.24 -3.45 -2.48
CA LEU A 144 -0.69 -3.21 -3.83
C LEU A 144 -1.54 -2.22 -4.64
N THR A 145 -2.87 -2.30 -4.52
CA THR A 145 -3.79 -1.36 -5.17
C THR A 145 -3.63 0.05 -4.60
N THR A 146 -3.56 0.17 -3.27
CA THR A 146 -3.34 1.45 -2.57
C THR A 146 -1.97 2.04 -2.90
N LEU A 147 -0.91 1.23 -2.96
CA LEU A 147 0.43 1.68 -3.35
C LEU A 147 0.49 2.13 -4.81
N SER A 148 -0.23 1.46 -5.72
CA SER A 148 -0.38 1.91 -7.11
C SER A 148 -1.02 3.30 -7.17
N LEU A 149 -2.11 3.50 -6.42
CA LEU A 149 -2.78 4.80 -6.30
C LEU A 149 -1.84 5.89 -5.74
N LEU A 150 -1.03 5.58 -4.73
CA LEU A 150 -0.05 6.54 -4.18
C LEU A 150 1.00 6.94 -5.21
N ASN A 151 1.59 5.97 -5.93
CA ASN A 151 2.56 6.24 -7.00
C ASN A 151 1.95 7.03 -8.17
N MET A 152 0.69 6.77 -8.49
CA MET A 152 -0.05 7.52 -9.49
C MET A 152 -0.23 8.99 -9.07
N LEU A 153 -0.65 9.24 -7.84
CA LEU A 153 -0.87 10.58 -7.30
C LEU A 153 0.46 11.35 -7.14
N ALA A 154 1.51 10.69 -6.64
CA ALA A 154 2.84 11.28 -6.48
C ALA A 154 3.52 11.58 -7.83
N GLY A 155 3.13 10.88 -8.91
CA GLY A 155 3.62 11.14 -10.27
C GLY A 155 3.12 12.44 -10.89
N VAL A 156 2.11 13.12 -10.30
CA VAL A 156 1.59 14.41 -10.78
C VAL A 156 1.95 15.50 -9.79
N LYS A 157 2.74 16.49 -10.23
CA LYS A 157 3.31 17.54 -9.38
C LYS A 157 2.24 18.29 -8.56
N GLU A 158 1.12 18.64 -9.18
CA GLU A 158 0.03 19.41 -8.56
C GLU A 158 -0.66 18.63 -7.45
N LEU A 159 -0.68 17.30 -7.54
CA LEU A 159 -1.19 16.41 -6.50
C LEU A 159 -0.13 16.07 -5.46
N CYS A 160 1.11 15.84 -5.89
CA CYS A 160 2.21 15.44 -5.04
C CYS A 160 2.45 16.42 -3.89
N ARG A 161 2.20 17.73 -4.10
CA ARG A 161 2.33 18.76 -3.07
C ARG A 161 1.55 18.47 -1.79
N PHE A 162 0.43 17.76 -1.89
CA PHE A 162 -0.41 17.41 -0.73
C PHE A 162 0.23 16.33 0.17
N PHE A 163 1.20 15.55 -0.33
CA PHE A 163 2.03 14.69 0.52
C PHE A 163 2.99 15.49 1.40
N GLY A 164 3.23 16.77 1.10
CA GLY A 164 4.03 17.66 1.94
C GLY A 164 3.26 18.31 3.09
N GLU A 165 1.95 18.09 3.17
CA GLU A 165 1.11 18.66 4.23
C GLU A 165 0.95 17.69 5.40
N GLU A 166 0.73 18.22 6.60
CA GLU A 166 0.39 17.40 7.76
C GLU A 166 -1.08 16.92 7.70
N PRO A 167 -1.39 15.67 8.10
CA PRO A 167 -0.47 14.64 8.63
C PRO A 167 0.17 13.74 7.54
N ALA A 168 -0.03 14.05 6.26
CA ALA A 168 0.39 13.19 5.15
C ALA A 168 1.91 13.06 5.05
N VAL A 169 2.69 14.12 5.27
CA VAL A 169 4.15 14.08 5.19
C VAL A 169 4.76 13.11 6.19
N GLY A 170 4.31 13.14 7.45
CA GLY A 170 4.74 12.20 8.49
C GLY A 170 4.32 10.77 8.17
N ARG A 171 3.07 10.55 7.74
CA ARG A 171 2.59 9.21 7.37
C ARG A 171 3.34 8.61 6.18
N ALA A 172 3.66 9.43 5.18
CA ALA A 172 4.43 9.01 4.02
C ALA A 172 5.87 8.65 4.41
N ALA A 173 6.49 9.44 5.29
CA ALA A 173 7.85 9.20 5.76
C ALA A 173 7.91 7.89 6.55
N TYR A 174 7.02 7.74 7.54
CA TYR A 174 6.85 6.53 8.32
C TYR A 174 6.62 5.30 7.43
N ALA A 175 5.66 5.37 6.49
CA ALA A 175 5.38 4.25 5.59
C ALA A 175 6.60 3.82 4.76
N CYS A 176 7.34 4.78 4.20
CA CYS A 176 8.53 4.47 3.41
C CYS A 176 9.61 3.81 4.27
N VAL A 177 9.93 4.40 5.42
CA VAL A 177 10.99 3.88 6.32
C VAL A 177 10.61 2.50 6.85
N HIS A 178 9.38 2.37 7.37
CA HIS A 178 8.86 1.14 7.93
C HIS A 178 8.89 -0.02 6.93
N PHE A 179 8.35 0.17 5.72
CA PHE A 179 8.32 -0.91 4.74
C PHE A 179 9.69 -1.22 4.12
N LEU A 180 10.61 -0.26 4.06
CA LEU A 180 12.00 -0.56 3.71
C LEU A 180 12.66 -1.43 4.78
N GLU A 181 12.42 -1.17 6.06
CA GLU A 181 12.93 -1.99 7.16
C GLU A 181 12.31 -3.40 7.17
N GLU A 182 11.00 -3.54 6.96
CA GLU A 182 10.37 -4.87 6.85
C GLU A 182 10.97 -5.71 5.70
N LEU A 183 11.20 -5.09 4.53
CA LEU A 183 11.63 -5.80 3.32
C LEU A 183 13.15 -6.01 3.24
N LEU A 184 13.95 -5.11 3.81
CA LEU A 184 15.42 -5.14 3.70
C LEU A 184 16.13 -5.26 5.04
N GLY A 185 15.44 -5.02 6.15
CA GLY A 185 15.99 -5.07 7.49
C GLY A 185 16.37 -6.47 7.96
N PRO A 186 16.73 -6.61 9.25
CA PRO A 186 17.18 -7.87 9.82
C PRO A 186 16.08 -8.95 9.82
N ASN A 187 14.82 -8.54 9.96
CA ASN A 187 13.70 -9.46 10.12
C ASN A 187 13.12 -9.98 8.79
N ARG A 188 13.58 -9.48 7.63
CA ARG A 188 13.05 -9.86 6.30
C ARG A 188 12.97 -11.36 6.02
N THR A 189 13.72 -12.18 6.75
CA THR A 189 13.65 -13.64 6.64
C THR A 189 12.33 -14.23 7.13
N SER A 190 11.60 -13.55 8.02
CA SER A 190 10.26 -13.96 8.45
C SER A 190 9.25 -13.93 7.30
N LEU A 191 9.50 -13.11 6.28
CA LEU A 191 8.63 -12.98 5.10
C LEU A 191 8.90 -14.05 4.02
N LYS A 192 9.85 -14.97 4.24
CA LYS A 192 10.21 -16.02 3.27
C LYS A 192 9.23 -17.19 3.30
N VAL A 193 7.98 -16.97 2.92
CA VAL A 193 6.99 -18.03 2.80
C VAL A 193 7.25 -18.96 1.61
N GLU A 194 6.74 -20.19 1.66
CA GLU A 194 6.59 -21.03 0.47
C GLU A 194 5.53 -20.44 -0.48
N ASP A 195 5.72 -20.62 -1.79
CA ASP A 195 4.82 -20.17 -2.87
C ASP A 195 4.30 -18.72 -2.69
N PRO A 196 5.19 -17.71 -2.55
CA PRO A 196 4.80 -16.33 -2.23
C PRO A 196 3.82 -15.71 -3.25
N GLU A 197 3.84 -16.18 -4.50
CA GLU A 197 2.91 -15.79 -5.55
C GLU A 197 1.44 -16.11 -5.22
N LYS A 198 1.16 -17.13 -4.40
CA LYS A 198 -0.20 -17.45 -3.90
C LYS A 198 -0.80 -16.29 -3.12
N TYR A 199 0.05 -15.49 -2.49
CA TYR A 199 -0.35 -14.33 -1.70
C TYR A 199 -0.26 -13.02 -2.49
N GLY A 200 0.10 -13.07 -3.77
CA GLY A 200 0.41 -11.89 -4.56
C GLY A 200 1.65 -11.15 -4.06
N PHE A 201 2.52 -11.82 -3.30
CA PHE A 201 3.69 -11.21 -2.69
C PHE A 201 4.92 -11.39 -3.58
N ASP A 202 5.31 -10.31 -4.25
CA ASP A 202 6.64 -10.18 -4.86
C ASP A 202 7.44 -9.15 -4.05
N PRO A 203 8.37 -9.57 -3.18
CA PRO A 203 9.10 -8.65 -2.32
C PRO A 203 9.94 -7.64 -3.10
N LYS A 204 10.42 -8.02 -4.30
CA LYS A 204 11.25 -7.13 -5.13
C LYS A 204 10.37 -6.08 -5.81
N ALA A 205 9.26 -6.50 -6.42
CA ALA A 205 8.34 -5.56 -7.06
C ALA A 205 7.71 -4.60 -6.03
N LEU A 206 7.32 -5.11 -4.87
CA LEU A 206 6.81 -4.29 -3.77
C LEU A 206 7.86 -3.27 -3.31
N LEU A 207 9.10 -3.70 -3.07
CA LEU A 207 10.19 -2.82 -2.68
C LEU A 207 10.43 -1.70 -3.71
N LEU A 208 10.50 -2.04 -5.00
CA LEU A 208 10.70 -1.05 -6.07
C LEU A 208 9.54 -0.05 -6.13
N SER A 209 8.31 -0.50 -5.90
CA SER A 209 7.12 0.36 -5.87
C SER A 209 7.12 1.31 -4.67
N VAL A 210 7.57 0.87 -3.49
CA VAL A 210 7.77 1.75 -2.32
C VAL A 210 8.88 2.77 -2.58
N ILE A 211 10.01 2.34 -3.16
CA ILE A 211 11.11 3.26 -3.50
C ILE A 211 10.66 4.27 -4.55
N GLN A 212 9.87 3.86 -5.56
CA GLN A 212 9.31 4.77 -6.54
C GLN A 212 8.52 5.90 -5.87
N PHE A 213 7.61 5.54 -4.94
CA PHE A 213 6.81 6.51 -4.22
C PHE A 213 7.71 7.47 -3.41
N MET A 214 8.66 6.91 -2.66
CA MET A 214 9.63 7.68 -1.88
C MET A 214 10.40 8.69 -2.74
N LEU A 215 10.87 8.28 -3.93
CA LEU A 215 11.61 9.13 -4.85
C LEU A 215 10.73 10.21 -5.49
N GLN A 216 9.51 9.88 -5.90
CA GLN A 216 8.56 10.83 -6.46
C GLN A 216 8.23 11.94 -5.46
N VAL A 217 7.89 11.56 -4.22
CA VAL A 217 7.61 12.53 -3.16
C VAL A 217 8.86 13.36 -2.83
N GLY A 218 10.02 12.71 -2.65
CA GLY A 218 11.27 13.40 -2.35
C GLY A 218 11.74 14.38 -3.45
N ALA A 219 11.41 14.11 -4.72
CA ALA A 219 11.74 15.01 -5.83
C ALA A 219 10.92 16.30 -5.83
N HIS A 220 9.74 16.30 -5.21
CA HIS A 220 8.80 17.43 -5.22
C HIS A 220 8.60 18.10 -3.87
N ILE A 221 8.89 17.40 -2.76
CA ILE A 221 8.59 17.82 -1.39
C ILE A 221 9.89 17.94 -0.59
N PRO A 222 10.47 19.15 -0.47
CA PRO A 222 11.74 19.35 0.23
C PRO A 222 11.72 18.92 1.70
N SER A 223 10.59 19.08 2.39
CA SER A 223 10.42 18.67 3.80
C SER A 223 10.38 17.16 3.99
N PHE A 224 10.15 16.38 2.93
CA PHE A 224 9.99 14.93 3.03
C PHE A 224 11.28 14.23 3.44
N ALA A 225 12.43 14.66 2.91
CA ALA A 225 13.72 14.08 3.29
C ALA A 225 14.02 14.30 4.78
N GLU A 226 13.65 15.47 5.33
CA GLU A 226 13.78 15.76 6.75
C GLU A 226 12.86 14.87 7.59
N ALA A 227 11.59 14.69 7.16
CA ALA A 227 10.65 13.79 7.81
C ALA A 227 11.17 12.34 7.84
N VAL A 228 11.63 11.81 6.70
CA VAL A 228 12.24 10.47 6.59
C VAL A 228 13.43 10.32 7.53
N SER A 229 14.32 11.32 7.60
CA SER A 229 15.50 11.25 8.46
C SER A 229 15.21 11.29 9.97
N ARG A 230 13.99 11.69 10.34
CA ARG A 230 13.53 11.78 11.74
C ARG A 230 12.78 10.53 12.18
N GLU A 231 12.41 9.65 11.26
CA GLU A 231 11.75 8.39 11.62
C GLU A 231 12.70 7.52 12.47
N PRO A 232 12.25 6.97 13.60
CA PRO A 232 13.10 6.19 14.51
C PRO A 232 13.79 5.00 13.85
N ASP A 233 13.11 4.37 12.90
CA ASP A 233 13.58 3.18 12.19
C ASP A 233 14.43 3.52 10.96
N PHE A 234 14.79 4.79 10.76
CA PHE A 234 15.65 5.21 9.67
C PHE A 234 17.05 4.57 9.79
N SER A 235 17.46 3.85 8.74
CA SER A 235 18.79 3.25 8.64
C SER A 235 19.45 3.54 7.31
N ALA A 236 20.64 4.15 7.37
CA ALA A 236 21.48 4.36 6.20
C ALA A 236 21.91 3.04 5.53
N ASP A 237 22.04 1.96 6.31
CA ASP A 237 22.36 0.62 5.80
C ASP A 237 21.19 0.06 4.97
N VAL A 238 19.95 0.21 5.43
CA VAL A 238 18.76 -0.19 4.65
C VAL A 238 18.62 0.62 3.37
N LEU A 239 18.86 1.93 3.42
CA LEU A 239 18.89 2.74 2.20
C LEU A 239 20.00 2.32 1.23
N GLY A 240 21.18 1.98 1.75
CA GLY A 240 22.27 1.44 0.93
C GLY A 240 21.87 0.12 0.25
N ARG A 241 21.16 -0.76 0.96
CA ARG A 241 20.60 -1.99 0.37
C ARG A 241 19.55 -1.70 -0.70
N ALA A 242 18.65 -0.75 -0.45
CA ALA A 242 17.63 -0.32 -1.42
C ALA A 242 18.27 0.22 -2.71
N SER A 243 19.30 1.06 -2.57
CA SER A 243 20.09 1.60 -3.69
C SER A 243 20.75 0.48 -4.51
N ALA A 244 21.38 -0.50 -3.85
CA ALA A 244 21.99 -1.63 -4.54
C ALA A 244 20.97 -2.51 -5.30
N VAL A 245 19.74 -2.65 -4.79
CA VAL A 245 18.66 -3.33 -5.51
C VAL A 245 18.26 -2.57 -6.77
N MET A 246 18.13 -1.24 -6.68
CA MET A 246 17.81 -0.39 -7.84
C MET A 246 18.90 -0.46 -8.92
N GLU A 247 20.18 -0.36 -8.54
CA GLU A 247 21.31 -0.43 -9.50
C GLU A 247 21.29 -1.74 -10.29
N ARG A 248 21.09 -2.87 -9.60
CA ARG A 248 20.98 -4.19 -10.24
C ARG A 248 19.78 -4.28 -11.16
N HIS A 249 18.65 -3.69 -10.78
CA HIS A 249 17.45 -3.68 -11.62
C HIS A 249 17.62 -2.84 -12.87
N ALA A 250 18.23 -1.65 -12.77
CA ALA A 250 18.51 -0.77 -13.89
C ALA A 250 19.48 -1.40 -14.91
N VAL A 251 20.51 -2.11 -14.42
CA VAL A 251 21.46 -2.83 -15.30
C VAL A 251 20.77 -4.00 -16.01
N GLY A 252 19.84 -4.70 -15.34
CA GLY A 252 19.08 -5.80 -15.95
C GLY A 252 18.05 -5.33 -17.00
N ALA A 253 17.42 -4.17 -16.80
CA ALA A 253 16.42 -3.62 -17.71
C ALA A 253 17.01 -2.96 -18.98
N GLY A 254 18.29 -2.56 -18.96
CA GLY A 254 18.99 -1.99 -20.12
C GLY A 254 19.63 -3.03 -21.05
N GLY A 255 19.44 -4.32 -20.77
CA GLY A 255 20.02 -5.45 -21.52
C GLY A 255 19.02 -6.30 -22.31
N GLU A 256 17.73 -5.94 -22.30
CA GLU A 256 16.66 -6.51 -23.15
C GLU A 256 16.24 -5.51 -24.23
#